data_AF-A0AAV8XJ47-F1
#
_entry.id   AF-A0AAV8XJ47-F1
#
_cell.length_a   1.000
_cell.length_b   1.000
_cell.length_c   1.000
_cell.angle_alpha   90.00
_cell.angle_beta   90.00
_cell.angle_gamma   90.00
#
_symmetry.space_group_name_H-M   'P 1'
#
loop_
_entity.id
_entity.type
_entity.pdbx_description
1 polymer ?
#
loop_
_entity_poly.entity_id
_entity_poly.type
_entity_poly.pdbx_seq_one_letter_code
_entity_poly.pdbx_strand_id
1 'polypeptide(L)'
;MGLKFLLAIPVLIFAIGYKLNSLFEPPPLPKLEEDTWWGLGPRNDTMYEKLILEPFNITVHEQYLVGWRLATHRPLTPPLEGIQQQYGMNTNLLRDIVNYWGSTYNWTERQEYLNQYPQYHVFVQGLGIHVVHVNPKIELGIKIVPLLLLHGWPGCVREFFELIPKLTTPQEGRKYMFEVIIPHIPGEE
;
A
#
# COMPACT_ATOMS: atom_id res chain seq x y z
N MET A 1 46.09 12.89 -51.77
CA MET A 1 45.92 12.60 -50.33
C MET A 1 44.88 13.50 -49.63
N GLY A 2 44.03 14.26 -50.35
CA GLY A 2 43.29 15.40 -49.75
C GLY A 2 41.76 15.27 -49.58
N LEU A 3 41.07 14.30 -50.20
CA LEU A 3 39.60 14.24 -50.16
C LEU A 3 39.04 13.30 -49.07
N LYS A 4 39.77 12.21 -48.75
CA LYS A 4 39.35 11.25 -47.71
C LYS A 4 39.40 11.83 -46.28
N PHE A 5 40.32 12.76 -46.01
CA PHE A 5 40.43 13.44 -44.72
C PHE A 5 39.37 14.53 -44.51
N LEU A 6 38.89 15.15 -45.60
CA LEU A 6 37.91 16.24 -45.56
C LEU A 6 36.49 15.75 -45.20
N LEU A 7 36.17 14.48 -45.50
CA LEU A 7 34.91 13.84 -45.11
C LEU A 7 34.96 13.17 -43.73
N ALA A 8 36.14 12.83 -43.23
CA ALA A 8 36.29 12.12 -41.95
C ALA A 8 35.90 12.99 -40.74
N ILE A 9 36.24 14.29 -40.79
CA ILE A 9 35.92 15.24 -39.72
C ILE A 9 34.40 15.45 -39.56
N PRO A 10 33.62 15.74 -40.62
CA PRO A 10 32.16 15.88 -40.49
C PRO A 10 31.46 14.59 -40.03
N VAL A 11 31.93 13.41 -40.49
CA VAL A 11 31.39 12.12 -40.02
C VAL A 11 31.67 11.92 -38.55
N LEU A 12 32.86 12.29 -38.06
CA LEU A 12 33.19 12.18 -36.65
C LEU A 12 32.36 13.14 -35.80
N ILE A 13 32.18 14.39 -36.24
CA ILE A 13 31.32 15.37 -35.56
C ILE A 13 29.87 14.89 -35.52
N PHE A 14 29.37 14.33 -36.62
CA PHE A 14 28.03 13.75 -36.68
C PHE A 14 27.90 12.55 -35.75
N ALA A 15 28.88 11.65 -35.72
CA ALA A 15 28.88 10.49 -34.84
C ALA A 15 28.93 10.88 -33.35
N ILE A 16 29.74 11.90 -33.01
CA ILE A 16 29.80 12.46 -31.66
C ILE A 16 28.47 13.13 -31.31
N GLY A 17 27.91 13.94 -32.21
CA GLY A 17 26.61 14.59 -32.02
C GLY A 17 25.48 13.59 -31.84
N TYR A 18 25.46 12.53 -32.65
CA TYR A 18 24.50 11.43 -32.52
C TYR A 18 24.66 10.69 -31.18
N LYS A 19 25.90 10.38 -30.77
CA LYS A 19 26.17 9.73 -29.48
C LYS A 19 25.76 10.63 -28.30
N LEU A 20 26.06 11.92 -28.37
CA LEU A 20 25.63 12.90 -27.36
C LEU A 20 24.11 13.01 -27.33
N ASN A 21 23.43 13.04 -28.47
CA ASN A 21 21.96 13.05 -28.53
C ASN A 21 21.37 11.79 -27.87
N SER A 22 21.95 10.61 -28.12
CA SER A 22 21.49 9.36 -27.52
C SER A 22 21.66 9.28 -26.00
N LEU A 23 22.51 10.14 -25.39
CA LEU A 23 22.62 10.26 -23.93
C LEU A 23 21.50 11.09 -23.30
N PHE A 24 20.80 11.89 -24.11
CA PHE A 24 19.66 12.72 -23.68
C PHE A 24 18.32 12.17 -24.16
N GLU A 25 18.32 11.10 -24.97
CA GLU A 25 17.11 10.36 -25.28
C GLU A 25 16.60 9.68 -24.01
N PRO A 26 15.31 9.86 -23.65
CA PRO A 26 14.75 9.12 -22.54
C PRO A 26 14.92 7.62 -22.82
N PRO A 27 15.26 6.82 -21.80
CA PRO A 27 15.38 5.38 -21.98
C PRO A 27 14.06 4.84 -22.54
N PRO A 28 14.11 3.79 -23.39
CA PRO A 28 12.89 3.14 -23.85
C PRO A 28 12.07 2.72 -22.64
N LEU A 29 10.74 2.80 -22.77
CA LEU A 29 9.86 2.33 -21.71
C LEU A 29 10.21 0.86 -21.37
N PRO A 30 10.24 0.51 -20.08
CA PRO A 30 10.43 -0.88 -19.69
C PRO A 30 9.33 -1.73 -20.34
N LYS A 31 9.70 -2.89 -20.87
CA LYS A 31 8.71 -3.87 -21.31
C LYS A 31 8.00 -4.37 -20.06
N LEU A 32 6.70 -4.12 -19.97
CA LEU A 32 5.87 -4.67 -18.90
C LEU A 32 5.64 -6.15 -19.22
N GLU A 33 6.02 -7.01 -18.30
CA GLU A 33 5.68 -8.43 -18.39
C GLU A 33 4.22 -8.60 -17.93
N GLU A 34 3.29 -8.51 -18.87
CA GLU A 34 1.85 -8.62 -18.59
C GLU A 34 1.43 -10.04 -18.17
N ASP A 35 2.31 -11.02 -18.38
CA ASP A 35 2.04 -12.45 -18.18
C ASP A 35 2.74 -13.06 -16.96
N THR A 36 3.44 -12.25 -16.14
CA THR A 36 4.19 -12.75 -14.98
C THR A 36 3.25 -13.39 -13.95
N TRP A 37 3.63 -14.56 -13.45
CA TRP A 37 2.90 -15.31 -12.42
C TRP A 37 3.71 -15.37 -11.13
N TRP A 38 3.13 -14.89 -10.04
CA TRP A 38 3.76 -14.83 -8.72
C TRP A 38 3.23 -15.88 -7.74
N GLY A 39 2.12 -16.54 -8.10
CA GLY A 39 1.52 -17.61 -7.30
C GLY A 39 2.32 -18.91 -7.30
N LEU A 40 1.92 -19.84 -6.43
CA LEU A 40 2.51 -21.18 -6.39
C LEU A 40 2.08 -22.01 -7.60
N GLY A 41 3.03 -22.74 -8.19
CA GLY A 41 2.77 -23.65 -9.32
C GLY A 41 2.68 -22.96 -10.68
N PRO A 42 2.36 -23.71 -11.74
CA PRO A 42 2.19 -23.14 -13.08
C PRO A 42 0.99 -22.20 -13.13
N ARG A 43 1.06 -21.22 -14.03
CA ARG A 43 -0.04 -20.28 -14.29
C ARG A 43 -1.34 -21.04 -14.59
N ASN A 44 -2.40 -20.65 -13.90
CA ASN A 44 -3.74 -21.20 -14.08
C ASN A 44 -4.72 -20.10 -14.50
N ASP A 45 -5.02 -20.03 -15.79
CA ASP A 45 -5.83 -18.96 -16.39
C ASP A 45 -7.30 -18.96 -15.95
N THR A 46 -7.80 -20.09 -15.40
CA THR A 46 -9.17 -20.16 -14.86
C THR A 46 -9.40 -19.26 -13.64
N MET A 47 -8.34 -18.95 -12.88
CA MET A 47 -8.34 -17.98 -11.78
C MET A 47 -8.08 -16.55 -12.27
N TYR A 48 -7.44 -16.38 -13.42
CA TYR A 48 -6.99 -15.08 -13.95
C TYR A 48 -8.11 -14.32 -14.69
N GLU A 49 -9.00 -15.04 -15.37
CA GLU A 49 -10.04 -14.41 -16.21
C GLU A 49 -11.26 -13.92 -15.44
N LYS A 50 -11.40 -14.30 -14.16
CA LYS A 50 -12.55 -13.94 -13.35
C LYS A 50 -12.06 -13.06 -12.20
N LEU A 51 -12.18 -11.75 -12.40
CA LEU A 51 -12.09 -10.72 -11.35
C LEU A 51 -13.24 -10.92 -10.35
N ILE A 52 -13.18 -12.00 -9.57
CA ILE A 52 -14.12 -12.29 -8.50
C ILE A 52 -13.66 -11.52 -7.28
N LEU A 53 -14.53 -10.65 -6.77
CA LEU A 53 -14.38 -10.05 -5.46
C LEU A 53 -14.96 -11.03 -4.44
N GLU A 54 -14.11 -11.72 -3.70
CA GLU A 54 -14.53 -12.61 -2.62
C GLU A 54 -14.71 -11.79 -1.34
N PRO A 55 -15.92 -11.70 -0.74
CA PRO A 55 -16.11 -10.92 0.47
C PRO A 55 -15.21 -11.42 1.61
N PHE A 56 -14.56 -10.49 2.29
CA PHE A 56 -13.65 -10.77 3.39
C PHE A 56 -14.09 -10.01 4.65
N ASN A 57 -13.99 -10.68 5.80
CA ASN A 57 -14.20 -10.07 7.11
C ASN A 57 -13.04 -10.44 8.02
N ILE A 58 -12.43 -9.43 8.65
CA ILE A 58 -11.37 -9.60 9.62
C ILE A 58 -11.97 -10.34 10.82
N THR A 59 -11.45 -11.55 11.08
CA THR A 59 -11.85 -12.37 12.22
C THR A 59 -10.61 -12.75 12.99
N VAL A 60 -10.58 -12.39 14.26
CA VAL A 60 -9.42 -12.64 15.10
C VAL A 60 -9.88 -13.46 16.29
N HIS A 61 -9.43 -14.70 16.30
CA HIS A 61 -9.76 -15.65 17.34
C HIS A 61 -9.03 -15.31 18.65
N GLU A 62 -9.67 -15.56 19.79
CA GLU A 62 -9.11 -15.29 21.12
C GLU A 62 -7.73 -15.91 21.34
N GLN A 63 -7.45 -17.06 20.71
CA GLN A 63 -6.14 -17.73 20.79
C GLN A 63 -4.98 -16.86 20.27
N TYR A 64 -5.24 -15.88 19.40
CA TYR A 64 -4.25 -14.94 18.88
C TYR A 64 -4.10 -13.70 19.75
N LEU A 65 -5.01 -13.47 20.72
CA LEU A 65 -4.91 -12.35 21.62
C LEU A 65 -3.79 -12.59 22.62
N VAL A 66 -2.78 -11.71 22.56
CA VAL A 66 -1.55 -11.81 23.34
C VAL A 66 -1.62 -11.08 24.68
N GLY A 67 -2.82 -10.72 25.15
CA GLY A 67 -3.00 -9.95 26.40
C GLY A 67 -2.27 -10.57 27.59
N TRP A 68 -2.32 -11.91 27.73
CA TRP A 68 -1.57 -12.62 28.76
C TRP A 68 -0.05 -12.52 28.60
N ARG A 69 0.48 -12.58 27.35
CA ARG A 69 1.92 -12.42 27.09
C ARG A 69 2.40 -11.01 27.41
N LEU A 70 1.57 -10.02 27.10
CA LEU A 70 1.82 -8.64 27.46
C LEU A 70 1.77 -8.48 28.98
N ALA A 71 0.83 -9.10 29.68
CA ALA A 71 0.78 -9.05 31.15
C ALA A 71 1.98 -9.74 31.83
N THR A 72 2.60 -10.73 31.19
CA THR A 72 3.76 -11.47 31.72
C THR A 72 5.09 -11.07 31.05
N HIS A 73 5.20 -9.85 30.55
CA HIS A 73 6.40 -9.38 29.86
C HIS A 73 7.63 -9.36 30.80
N ARG A 74 8.85 -9.45 30.23
CA ARG A 74 10.09 -9.28 31.00
C ARG A 74 10.18 -7.85 31.56
N PRO A 75 10.76 -7.62 32.75
CA PRO A 75 10.93 -6.27 33.28
C PRO A 75 11.61 -5.34 32.29
N LEU A 76 11.09 -4.12 32.15
CA LEU A 76 11.66 -3.09 31.28
C LEU A 76 12.84 -2.41 31.97
N THR A 77 13.94 -2.21 31.24
CA THR A 77 15.10 -1.47 31.74
C THR A 77 14.78 0.02 31.87
N PRO A 78 15.05 0.68 33.01
CA PRO A 78 14.82 2.11 33.16
C PRO A 78 15.59 2.93 32.11
N PRO A 79 14.99 4.01 31.57
CA PRO A 79 15.68 4.86 30.61
C PRO A 79 16.68 5.78 31.32
N LEU A 80 17.59 6.40 30.55
CA LEU A 80 18.40 7.50 31.06
C LEU A 80 17.51 8.71 31.40
N GLU A 81 17.98 9.56 32.32
CA GLU A 81 17.25 10.75 32.71
C GLU A 81 17.30 11.82 31.60
N GLY A 82 16.16 12.48 31.33
CA GLY A 82 16.08 13.64 30.42
C GLY A 82 16.19 13.36 28.91
N ILE A 83 16.45 12.12 28.46
CA ILE A 83 16.73 11.81 27.05
C ILE A 83 15.50 11.72 26.14
N GLN A 84 14.28 11.76 26.70
CA GLN A 84 13.04 11.54 25.94
C GLN A 84 13.15 10.27 25.06
N GLN A 85 13.10 10.40 23.73
CA GLN A 85 13.09 9.31 22.74
C GLN A 85 14.35 9.32 21.85
N GLN A 86 15.39 10.07 22.23
CA GLN A 86 16.60 10.24 21.42
C GLN A 86 17.40 8.93 21.21
N TYR A 87 17.20 7.93 22.08
CA TYR A 87 17.84 6.63 22.01
C TYR A 87 16.86 5.51 21.63
N GLY A 88 15.77 5.87 20.94
CA GLY A 88 14.69 4.96 20.57
C GLY A 88 13.53 4.98 21.57
N MET A 89 12.78 3.88 21.62
CA MET A 89 11.57 3.79 22.44
C MET A 89 11.89 3.95 23.92
N ASN A 90 11.39 5.02 24.53
CA ASN A 90 11.52 5.26 25.97
C ASN A 90 10.71 4.22 26.74
N THR A 91 11.34 3.53 27.70
CA THR A 91 10.70 2.42 28.43
C THR A 91 9.62 2.87 29.41
N ASN A 92 9.59 4.14 29.81
CA ASN A 92 8.46 4.68 30.58
C ASN A 92 7.19 4.72 29.71
N LEU A 93 7.30 5.21 28.47
CA LEU A 93 6.18 5.23 27.51
C LEU A 93 5.79 3.82 27.06
N LEU A 94 6.79 2.96 26.80
CA LEU A 94 6.53 1.56 26.41
C LEU A 94 5.73 0.83 27.48
N ARG A 95 6.02 1.06 28.77
CA ARG A 95 5.26 0.49 29.87
C ARG A 95 3.78 0.87 29.79
N ASP A 96 3.47 2.13 29.51
CA ASP A 96 2.09 2.60 29.40
C ASP A 96 1.37 1.97 28.20
N ILE A 97 2.06 1.86 27.06
CA ILE A 97 1.54 1.19 25.85
C ILE A 97 1.24 -0.29 26.14
N VAL A 98 2.19 -1.02 26.74
CA VAL A 98 2.04 -2.44 27.06
C VAL A 98 0.91 -2.65 28.07
N ASN A 99 0.81 -1.80 29.09
CA ASN A 99 -0.26 -1.84 30.07
C ASN A 99 -1.62 -1.62 29.41
N TYR A 100 -1.77 -0.59 28.58
CA TYR A 100 -3.02 -0.31 27.88
C TYR A 100 -3.41 -1.50 26.98
N TRP A 101 -2.48 -2.00 26.19
CA TRP A 101 -2.76 -3.11 25.27
C TRP A 101 -3.08 -4.41 25.99
N GLY A 102 -2.39 -4.71 27.10
CA GLY A 102 -2.62 -5.92 27.88
C GLY A 102 -3.88 -5.91 28.75
N SER A 103 -4.42 -4.74 29.09
CA SER A 103 -5.51 -4.61 30.06
C SER A 103 -6.80 -3.96 29.54
N THR A 104 -6.68 -2.95 28.69
CA THR A 104 -7.78 -2.01 28.37
C THR A 104 -8.17 -2.06 26.89
N TYR A 105 -7.24 -2.45 26.01
CA TYR A 105 -7.50 -2.46 24.57
C TYR A 105 -8.53 -3.53 24.19
N ASN A 106 -9.73 -3.07 23.82
CA ASN A 106 -10.84 -3.93 23.46
C ASN A 106 -10.73 -4.39 22.00
N TRP A 107 -10.28 -5.63 21.80
CA TRP A 107 -10.10 -6.16 20.46
C TRP A 107 -11.41 -6.40 19.69
N THR A 108 -12.49 -6.74 20.39
CA THR A 108 -13.81 -6.94 19.77
C THR A 108 -14.30 -5.64 19.12
N GLU A 109 -14.20 -4.52 19.83
CA GLU A 109 -14.53 -3.20 19.26
C GLU A 109 -13.64 -2.83 18.07
N ARG A 110 -12.36 -3.21 18.11
CA ARG A 110 -11.44 -2.92 17.00
C ARG A 110 -11.74 -3.77 15.78
N GLN A 111 -12.11 -5.02 15.96
CA GLN A 111 -12.54 -5.89 14.87
C GLN A 111 -13.81 -5.34 14.21
N GLU A 112 -14.80 -4.91 15.00
CA GLU A 112 -16.01 -4.26 14.48
C GLU A 112 -15.67 -2.99 13.70
N TYR A 113 -14.80 -2.15 14.25
CA TYR A 113 -14.33 -0.94 13.58
C TYR A 113 -13.62 -1.24 12.25
N LEU A 114 -12.72 -2.23 12.23
CA LEU A 114 -11.99 -2.62 11.03
C LEU A 114 -12.91 -3.20 9.94
N ASN A 115 -14.00 -3.85 10.34
CA ASN A 115 -15.01 -4.40 9.43
C ASN A 115 -16.14 -3.42 9.06
N GLN A 116 -16.05 -2.15 9.46
CA GLN A 116 -17.10 -1.17 9.14
C GLN A 116 -17.21 -0.86 7.63
N TYR A 117 -16.19 -1.20 6.85
CA TYR A 117 -16.15 -1.01 5.40
C TYR A 117 -16.12 -2.36 4.67
N PRO A 118 -16.69 -2.45 3.45
CA PRO A 118 -16.60 -3.65 2.63
C PRO A 118 -15.15 -3.98 2.27
N GLN A 119 -14.79 -5.24 2.46
CA GLN A 119 -13.46 -5.76 2.17
C GLN A 119 -13.58 -7.01 1.31
N TYR A 120 -12.57 -7.23 0.47
CA TYR A 120 -12.57 -8.33 -0.48
C TYR A 120 -11.17 -8.91 -0.63
N HIS A 121 -11.10 -10.17 -1.02
CA HIS A 121 -9.93 -10.74 -1.68
C HIS A 121 -10.14 -10.74 -3.20
N VAL A 122 -9.08 -10.37 -3.92
CA VAL A 122 -9.03 -10.38 -5.38
C VAL A 122 -7.79 -11.14 -5.81
N PHE A 123 -7.93 -12.06 -6.76
CA PHE A 123 -6.80 -12.82 -7.27
C PHE A 123 -6.17 -12.12 -8.47
N VAL A 124 -4.91 -11.70 -8.33
CA VAL A 124 -4.14 -11.04 -9.38
C VAL A 124 -2.81 -11.76 -9.54
N GLN A 125 -2.52 -12.24 -10.76
CA GLN A 125 -1.24 -12.89 -11.10
C GLN A 125 -0.83 -14.03 -10.13
N GLY A 126 -1.81 -14.75 -9.58
CA GLY A 126 -1.60 -15.87 -8.65
C GLY A 126 -1.51 -15.51 -7.18
N LEU A 127 -1.69 -14.22 -6.82
CA LEU A 127 -1.72 -13.74 -5.44
C LEU A 127 -3.14 -13.34 -5.06
N GLY A 128 -3.59 -13.75 -3.87
CA GLY A 128 -4.76 -13.17 -3.22
C GLY A 128 -4.37 -11.82 -2.63
N ILE A 129 -5.03 -10.74 -3.06
CA ILE A 129 -4.79 -9.38 -2.59
C ILE A 129 -6.01 -8.94 -1.80
N HIS A 130 -5.82 -8.61 -0.52
CA HIS A 130 -6.83 -7.94 0.28
C HIS A 130 -7.05 -6.51 -0.19
N VAL A 131 -8.30 -6.10 -0.27
CA VAL A 131 -8.69 -4.74 -0.64
C VAL A 131 -9.86 -4.24 0.19
N VAL A 132 -9.75 -3.03 0.72
CA VAL A 132 -10.91 -2.25 1.20
C VAL A 132 -11.47 -1.50 0.00
N HIS A 133 -12.74 -1.73 -0.33
CA HIS A 133 -13.38 -1.11 -1.49
C HIS A 133 -14.70 -0.45 -1.08
N VAL A 134 -14.72 0.88 -1.13
CA VAL A 134 -15.86 1.68 -0.67
C VAL A 134 -16.45 2.47 -1.82
N ASN A 135 -17.69 2.12 -2.15
CA ASN A 135 -18.49 2.82 -3.15
C ASN A 135 -19.33 3.93 -2.48
N PRO A 136 -19.28 5.18 -2.98
CA PRO A 136 -20.16 6.22 -2.49
C PRO A 136 -21.61 5.92 -2.91
N LYS A 137 -22.59 6.45 -2.17
CA LYS A 137 -23.99 6.38 -2.60
C LYS A 137 -24.17 7.24 -3.84
N ILE A 138 -24.82 6.70 -4.88
CA ILE A 138 -25.08 7.45 -6.12
C ILE A 138 -26.03 8.61 -5.81
N GLU A 139 -25.60 9.82 -6.17
CA GLU A 139 -26.39 11.04 -6.06
C GLU A 139 -26.51 11.73 -7.43
N LEU A 140 -27.70 12.25 -7.74
CA LEU A 140 -27.98 12.85 -9.04
C LEU A 140 -27.10 14.09 -9.27
N GLY A 141 -26.43 14.14 -10.42
CA GLY A 141 -25.58 15.28 -10.79
C GLY A 141 -24.18 15.27 -10.16
N ILE A 142 -23.83 14.22 -9.42
CA ILE A 142 -22.48 14.02 -8.87
C ILE A 142 -21.76 12.90 -9.63
N LYS A 143 -20.55 13.18 -10.11
CA LYS A 143 -19.69 12.19 -10.80
C LYS A 143 -18.98 11.29 -9.78
N ILE A 144 -18.96 9.97 -10.00
CA ILE A 144 -18.10 9.06 -9.22
C ILE A 144 -16.76 8.93 -9.93
N VAL A 145 -15.66 9.05 -9.18
CA VAL A 145 -14.28 8.94 -9.67
C VAL A 145 -13.55 7.86 -8.87
N PRO A 146 -13.01 6.81 -9.51
CA PRO A 146 -12.23 5.80 -8.80
C PRO A 146 -10.90 6.38 -8.33
N LEU A 147 -10.53 6.11 -7.09
CA LEU A 147 -9.30 6.54 -6.45
C LEU A 147 -8.62 5.35 -5.77
N LEU A 148 -7.43 5.01 -6.27
CA LEU A 148 -6.55 4.03 -5.65
C LEU A 148 -5.70 4.72 -4.58
N LEU A 149 -5.76 4.22 -3.35
CA LEU A 149 -4.95 4.69 -2.22
C LEU A 149 -3.96 3.60 -1.81
N LEU A 150 -2.67 3.93 -1.79
CA LEU A 150 -1.60 3.00 -1.44
C LEU A 150 -0.97 3.45 -0.11
N HIS A 151 -0.88 2.54 0.86
CA HIS A 151 -0.11 2.76 2.08
C HIS A 151 1.38 2.53 1.83
N GLY A 152 2.21 2.77 2.84
CA GLY A 152 3.63 2.39 2.84
C GLY A 152 4.00 1.61 4.09
N TRP A 153 5.29 1.37 4.29
CA TRP A 153 5.81 0.74 5.50
C TRP A 153 6.16 1.81 6.56
N PRO A 154 5.88 1.60 7.87
CA PRO A 154 5.30 0.42 8.53
C PRO A 154 3.77 0.47 8.67
N GLY A 155 3.08 1.10 7.72
CA GLY A 155 1.64 1.32 7.74
C GLY A 155 0.83 0.16 7.16
N CYS A 156 -0.48 0.37 7.05
CA CYS A 156 -1.42 -0.55 6.41
C CYS A 156 -2.72 0.17 6.04
N VAL A 157 -3.68 -0.54 5.44
CA VAL A 157 -4.97 0.04 4.99
C VAL A 157 -5.72 0.81 6.09
N ARG A 158 -5.45 0.49 7.37
CA ARG A 158 -6.00 1.19 8.54
C ARG A 158 -5.80 2.70 8.47
N GLU A 159 -4.69 3.19 7.92
CA GLU A 159 -4.34 4.62 7.89
C GLU A 159 -5.40 5.50 7.22
N PHE A 160 -6.22 4.92 6.34
CA PHE A 160 -7.20 5.66 5.55
C PHE A 160 -8.62 5.67 6.12
N PHE A 161 -8.89 4.95 7.22
CA PHE A 161 -10.25 4.73 7.71
C PHE A 161 -11.01 6.04 8.02
N GLU A 162 -10.32 7.01 8.64
CA GLU A 162 -10.89 8.33 8.94
C GLU A 162 -11.01 9.23 7.69
N LEU A 163 -10.26 8.91 6.62
CA LEU A 163 -10.25 9.64 5.37
C LEU A 163 -11.37 9.18 4.43
N ILE A 164 -11.70 7.88 4.42
CA ILE A 164 -12.75 7.29 3.60
C ILE A 164 -14.03 8.14 3.58
N PRO A 165 -14.67 8.50 4.71
CA PRO A 165 -15.92 9.25 4.67
C PRO A 165 -15.75 10.64 4.05
N LYS A 166 -14.58 11.29 4.20
CA LYS A 166 -14.30 12.61 3.59
C LYS A 166 -14.14 12.54 2.07
N LEU A 167 -13.81 11.36 1.53
CA LEU A 167 -13.65 11.11 0.11
C LEU A 167 -14.94 10.62 -0.55
N THR A 168 -15.74 9.83 0.18
CA THR A 168 -16.93 9.14 -0.34
C THR A 168 -18.24 9.88 -0.06
N THR A 169 -18.22 11.01 0.66
CA THR A 169 -19.42 11.86 0.87
C THR A 169 -19.40 13.13 0.03
N PRO A 170 -20.58 13.68 -0.35
CA PRO A 170 -20.66 14.96 -1.03
C PRO A 170 -20.06 16.08 -0.18
N GLN A 171 -19.35 16.99 -0.84
CA GLN A 171 -18.77 18.17 -0.23
C GLN A 171 -19.30 19.40 -0.96
N GLU A 172 -19.57 20.47 -0.23
CA GLU A 172 -20.06 21.72 -0.82
C GLU A 172 -19.10 22.21 -1.92
N GLY A 173 -19.64 22.57 -3.08
CA GLY A 173 -18.85 23.00 -4.24
C GLY A 173 -18.15 21.88 -5.02
N ARG A 174 -18.17 20.63 -4.56
CA ARG A 174 -17.58 19.48 -5.27
C ARG A 174 -18.64 18.74 -6.08
N LYS A 175 -18.45 18.65 -7.40
CA LYS A 175 -19.35 17.92 -8.33
C LYS A 175 -18.96 16.46 -8.53
N TYR A 176 -18.16 15.90 -7.63
CA TYR A 176 -17.72 14.51 -7.68
C TYR A 176 -17.53 13.91 -6.29
N MET A 177 -17.64 12.60 -6.21
CA MET A 177 -17.27 11.77 -5.05
C MET A 177 -16.28 10.72 -5.49
N PHE A 178 -15.49 10.22 -4.56
CA PHE A 178 -14.58 9.12 -4.84
C PHE A 178 -15.22 7.78 -4.52
N GLU A 179 -15.05 6.83 -5.42
CA GLU A 179 -15.00 5.40 -5.11
C GLU A 179 -13.56 5.11 -4.69
N VAL A 180 -13.38 4.49 -3.52
CA VAL A 180 -12.06 4.34 -2.91
C VAL A 180 -11.65 2.87 -2.91
N ILE A 181 -10.47 2.57 -3.45
CA ILE A 181 -9.87 1.25 -3.53
C ILE A 181 -8.56 1.29 -2.74
N ILE A 182 -8.42 0.45 -1.73
CA ILE A 182 -7.27 0.45 -0.81
C ILE A 182 -6.72 -0.98 -0.68
N PRO A 183 -5.79 -1.40 -1.54
CA PRO A 183 -5.20 -2.73 -1.46
C PRO A 183 -4.14 -2.80 -0.36
N HIS A 184 -3.96 -3.98 0.22
CA HIS A 184 -2.70 -4.33 0.87
C HIS A 184 -1.61 -4.50 -0.19
N ILE A 185 -0.40 -4.04 0.13
CA ILE A 185 0.79 -4.34 -0.67
C ILE A 185 1.08 -5.85 -0.54
N PRO A 186 1.42 -6.57 -1.64
CA PRO A 186 1.73 -7.99 -1.59
C PRO A 186 2.76 -8.33 -0.51
N GLY A 187 2.39 -9.25 0.39
CA GLY A 187 3.24 -9.68 1.51
C GLY A 187 3.04 -8.92 2.82
N GLU A 188 2.10 -7.96 2.88
CA GLU A 188 1.80 -7.16 4.08
C GLU A 188 0.42 -7.45 4.71
N GLU A 189 -0.14 -8.65 4.48
CA GLU A 189 -1.42 -9.12 5.07
C GLU A 189 -1.23 -9.97 6.34
#